data_AF-A0A956QXG1-F1
#
_entry.id   AF-A0A956QXG1-F1
#
_cell.length_a   1.000
_cell.length_b   1.000
_cell.length_c   1.000
_cell.angle_alpha   90.00
_cell.angle_beta   90.00
_cell.angle_gamma   90.00
#
_symmetry.space_group_name_H-M   'P 1'
#
loop_
_entity.id
_entity.type
_entity.pdbx_description
1 polymer ?
#
loop_
_entity_poly.entity_id
_entity_poly.type
_entity_poly.pdbx_seq_one_letter_code
_entity_poly.pdbx_strand_id
1 'polypeptide(L)'
;MFSRKDIADYINTHFEPVWVSVRPVPKVEIDFGNGRKVTRTLHGNIATYICTSKGMVFDILPGIYDPAQYRAQLEAIATALAQTGGQQEAMFAYHRRQLRKTHEPAPVTVPVGFTGIYGELLADSRINESSRRDQIHRILQARPVTPESIKIELYRDILHADITDPYLGVDKEISYSF
;
A
#
# COMPACT_ATOMS: atom_id res chain seq x y z
N MET A 1 -7.30 -7.45 7.04
CA MET A 1 -6.42 -6.58 7.85
C MET A 1 -7.21 -5.48 8.57
N PHE A 2 -7.79 -4.51 7.85
CA PHE A 2 -8.42 -3.30 8.45
C PHE A 2 -9.62 -3.54 9.38
N SER A 3 -10.36 -4.64 9.20
CA SER A 3 -11.51 -5.01 10.04
C SER A 3 -11.12 -5.69 11.36
N ARG A 4 -9.83 -5.97 11.59
CA ARG A 4 -9.40 -6.55 12.87
C ARG A 4 -9.53 -5.50 13.97
N LYS A 5 -10.12 -5.90 15.09
CA LYS A 5 -10.45 -4.99 16.20
C LYS A 5 -9.25 -4.24 16.74
N ASP A 6 -8.13 -4.93 16.97
CA ASP A 6 -6.87 -4.35 17.45
C ASP A 6 -6.32 -3.24 16.54
N ILE A 7 -6.42 -3.42 15.22
CA ILE A 7 -5.99 -2.42 14.23
C ILE A 7 -7.00 -1.27 14.16
N ALA A 8 -8.29 -1.59 14.05
CA ALA A 8 -9.35 -0.59 13.92
C ALA A 8 -9.40 0.34 15.14
N ASP A 9 -9.33 -0.22 16.35
CA ASP A 9 -9.31 0.55 17.60
C ASP A 9 -8.14 1.53 17.63
N TYR A 10 -6.95 1.10 17.21
CA TYR A 10 -5.77 1.97 17.19
C TYR A 10 -5.87 3.07 16.15
N ILE A 11 -6.32 2.74 14.92
CA ILE A 11 -6.53 3.74 13.89
C ILE A 11 -7.52 4.80 14.38
N ASN A 12 -8.66 4.39 14.95
CA ASN A 12 -9.69 5.30 15.45
C ASN A 12 -9.24 6.12 16.66
N THR A 13 -8.27 5.64 17.44
CA THR A 13 -7.75 6.35 18.62
C THR A 13 -6.68 7.39 18.25
N HIS A 14 -5.86 7.10 17.24
CA HIS A 14 -4.67 7.90 16.95
C HIS A 14 -4.72 8.70 15.66
N PHE A 15 -5.70 8.45 14.79
CA PHE A 15 -5.83 9.10 13.49
C PHE A 15 -7.28 9.51 13.23
N GLU A 16 -7.47 10.37 12.23
CA GLU A 16 -8.77 10.66 11.62
C GLU A 16 -8.88 9.83 10.33
N PRO A 17 -9.42 8.59 10.38
CA PRO A 17 -9.43 7.71 9.23
C PRO A 17 -10.42 8.16 8.16
N VAL A 18 -9.98 8.13 6.91
CA VAL A 18 -10.82 8.31 5.73
C VAL A 18 -10.55 7.20 4.73
N TRP A 19 -11.61 6.70 4.10
CA TRP A 19 -11.50 5.74 3.01
C TRP A 19 -11.89 6.40 1.69
N VAL A 20 -11.03 6.24 0.67
CA VAL A 20 -11.25 6.78 -0.66
C VAL A 20 -11.04 5.68 -1.70
N SER A 21 -12.02 5.48 -2.58
CA SER A 21 -11.84 4.65 -3.76
C SER A 21 -11.16 5.46 -4.86
N VAL A 22 -10.04 4.97 -5.40
CA VAL A 22 -9.24 5.69 -6.42
C VAL A 22 -9.73 5.45 -7.85
N ARG A 23 -10.49 4.37 -8.09
CA ARG A 23 -11.18 4.03 -9.34
C ARG A 23 -12.27 2.98 -9.08
N PRO A 24 -13.25 2.79 -9.98
CA PRO A 24 -14.13 1.63 -9.93
C PRO A 24 -13.34 0.32 -9.93
N VAL A 25 -13.76 -0.63 -9.11
CA VAL A 25 -13.10 -1.94 -8.98
C VAL A 25 -13.33 -2.74 -10.27
N PRO A 26 -12.27 -3.25 -10.92
CA PRO A 26 -12.40 -4.06 -12.11
C PRO A 26 -13.14 -5.37 -11.84
N LYS A 27 -13.94 -5.81 -12.81
CA LYS A 27 -14.65 -7.09 -12.76
C LYS A 27 -14.21 -7.93 -13.95
N VAL A 28 -13.91 -9.20 -13.70
CA VAL A 28 -13.74 -10.23 -14.71
C VAL A 28 -14.99 -11.10 -14.72
N GLU A 29 -15.50 -11.35 -15.91
CA GLU A 29 -16.52 -12.36 -16.16
C GLU A 29 -15.89 -13.46 -17.03
N ILE A 30 -16.01 -14.71 -16.59
CA ILE A 30 -15.66 -15.89 -17.37
C ILE A 30 -16.98 -16.58 -17.74
N ASP A 31 -17.25 -16.68 -19.04
CA ASP A 31 -18.40 -17.42 -19.59
C ASP A 31 -17.96 -18.84 -19.96
N PHE A 32 -18.61 -19.85 -19.39
CA PHE A 32 -18.36 -21.27 -19.65
C PHE A 32 -19.32 -21.86 -20.70
N GLY A 33 -20.16 -21.03 -21.32
CA GLY A 33 -21.27 -21.46 -22.18
C GLY A 33 -22.48 -21.95 -21.38
N ASN A 34 -23.61 -22.18 -22.08
CA ASN A 34 -24.86 -22.68 -21.50
C ASN A 34 -25.40 -21.84 -20.32
N GLY A 35 -25.18 -20.52 -20.36
CA GLY A 35 -25.61 -19.59 -19.31
C GLY A 35 -24.80 -19.65 -18.00
N ARG A 36 -23.71 -20.43 -17.95
CA ARG A 36 -22.83 -20.52 -16.78
C ARG A 36 -21.77 -19.44 -16.84
N LYS A 37 -21.86 -18.48 -15.92
CA LYS A 37 -20.92 -17.36 -15.82
C LYS A 37 -20.36 -17.26 -14.42
N VAL A 38 -19.09 -16.89 -14.31
CA VAL A 38 -18.43 -16.54 -13.04
C VAL A 38 -17.97 -15.11 -13.13
N THR A 39 -18.53 -14.25 -12.28
CA THR A 39 -18.10 -12.85 -12.14
C THR A 39 -17.31 -12.68 -10.85
N ARG A 40 -16.09 -12.16 -10.94
CA ARG A 40 -15.24 -11.84 -9.79
C ARG A 40 -14.60 -10.46 -9.95
N THR A 41 -14.32 -9.80 -8.84
CA THR A 41 -13.48 -8.60 -8.84
C THR A 41 -12.02 -8.98 -8.99
N LEU A 42 -11.26 -8.24 -9.78
CA LEU A 42 -9.80 -8.34 -9.71
C LEU A 42 -9.32 -7.74 -8.38
N HIS A 43 -8.29 -8.35 -7.79
CA HIS A 43 -7.73 -7.86 -6.54
C HIS A 43 -7.29 -6.39 -6.67
N GLY A 44 -7.70 -5.57 -5.71
CA GLY A 44 -7.34 -4.16 -5.65
C GLY A 44 -6.08 -3.94 -4.84
N ASN A 45 -5.23 -3.01 -5.29
CA ASN A 45 -4.16 -2.48 -4.47
C ASN A 45 -4.67 -1.38 -3.53
N ILE A 46 -3.96 -1.20 -2.41
CA ILE A 46 -4.23 -0.14 -1.45
C ILE A 46 -2.93 0.64 -1.16
N ALA A 47 -3.08 1.89 -0.79
CA ALA A 47 -2.03 2.67 -0.15
C ALA A 47 -2.63 3.38 1.07
N THR A 48 -2.02 3.20 2.24
CA THR A 48 -2.37 4.00 3.42
C THR A 48 -1.49 5.23 3.45
N TYR A 49 -2.09 6.40 3.24
CA TYR A 49 -1.42 7.69 3.40
C TYR A 49 -1.51 8.14 4.86
N ILE A 50 -0.39 8.55 5.43
CA ILE A 50 -0.37 9.27 6.70
C ILE A 50 -0.06 10.72 6.37
N CYS A 51 -0.97 11.61 6.73
CA CYS A 51 -0.89 13.04 6.40
C CYS A 51 -0.73 13.89 7.64
N THR A 52 -0.06 15.03 7.48
CA THR A 52 -0.06 16.12 8.44
C THR A 52 -1.42 16.83 8.45
N SER A 53 -1.69 17.65 9.46
CA SER A 53 -2.91 18.49 9.55
C SER A 53 -3.05 19.50 8.41
N LYS A 54 -2.00 19.73 7.62
CA LYS A 54 -2.01 20.58 6.42
C LYS A 54 -2.31 19.81 5.12
N GLY A 55 -2.62 18.52 5.20
CA GLY A 55 -2.89 17.67 4.04
C GLY A 55 -1.62 17.21 3.29
N MET A 56 -0.43 17.49 3.82
CA MET A 56 0.84 17.02 3.26
C MET A 56 1.11 15.58 3.71
N VAL A 57 1.54 14.72 2.78
CA VAL A 57 1.92 13.35 3.09
C VAL A 57 3.18 13.35 3.95
N PHE A 58 3.08 12.68 5.09
CA PHE A 58 4.22 12.35 5.95
C PHE A 58 4.83 11.01 5.58
N ASP A 59 4.03 9.96 5.39
CA ASP A 59 4.52 8.65 4.96
C ASP A 59 3.41 7.86 4.24
N ILE A 60 3.79 6.80 3.53
CA ILE A 60 2.87 5.93 2.79
C ILE A 60 3.22 4.47 3.08
N LEU A 61 2.21 3.68 3.46
CA LEU A 61 2.30 2.22 3.53
C LEU A 61 1.69 1.62 2.26
N PRO A 62 2.51 1.11 1.31
CA PRO A 62 2.03 0.55 0.05
C PRO A 62 1.54 -0.90 0.21
N GLY A 63 0.43 -1.24 -0.43
CA GLY A 63 -0.08 -2.60 -0.50
C GLY A 63 -0.71 -3.12 0.79
N ILE A 64 -1.05 -4.41 0.78
CA ILE A 64 -1.59 -5.10 1.96
C ILE A 64 -0.43 -5.64 2.78
N TYR A 65 -0.55 -5.50 4.10
CA TYR A 65 0.43 -5.96 5.07
C TYR A 65 -0.12 -7.09 5.94
N ASP A 66 0.80 -7.86 6.53
CA ASP A 66 0.52 -8.61 7.74
C ASP A 66 0.03 -7.65 8.84
N PRO A 67 -1.03 -8.00 9.59
CA PRO A 67 -1.58 -7.17 10.66
C PRO A 67 -0.56 -6.64 11.69
N ALA A 68 0.37 -7.48 12.15
CA ALA A 68 1.32 -7.09 13.19
C ALA A 68 2.34 -6.08 12.62
N GLN A 69 2.81 -6.34 11.40
CA GLN A 69 3.73 -5.42 10.71
C GLN A 69 3.06 -4.08 10.40
N TYR A 70 1.82 -4.10 9.91
CA TYR A 70 1.05 -2.89 9.65
C TYR A 70 0.90 -2.03 10.92
N ARG A 71 0.57 -2.67 12.04
CA ARG A 71 0.41 -1.99 13.32
C ARG A 71 1.72 -1.36 13.81
N ALA A 72 2.83 -2.11 13.77
CA ALA A 72 4.14 -1.61 14.16
C ALA A 72 4.57 -0.39 13.31
N GLN A 73 4.26 -0.41 12.02
CA GLN A 73 4.55 0.72 11.13
C GLN A 73 3.70 1.95 11.44
N LEU A 74 2.39 1.79 11.69
CA LEU A 74 1.54 2.91 12.12
C LEU A 74 2.06 3.57 13.41
N GLU A 75 2.49 2.76 14.39
CA GLU A 75 3.06 3.27 15.65
C GLU A 75 4.37 4.03 15.46
N ALA A 76 5.28 3.47 14.64
CA ALA A 76 6.55 4.11 14.31
C ALA A 76 6.35 5.43 13.56
N ILE A 77 5.42 5.44 12.60
CA ILE A 77 5.08 6.62 11.80
C ILE A 77 4.41 7.70 12.67
N ALA A 78 3.43 7.34 13.51
CA ALA A 78 2.78 8.29 14.41
C ALA A 78 3.79 8.96 15.35
N THR A 79 4.70 8.16 15.92
CA THR A 79 5.79 8.64 16.78
C THR A 79 6.72 9.59 16.03
N ALA A 80 7.12 9.22 14.81
CA ALA A 80 7.99 10.07 14.00
C ALA A 80 7.31 11.37 13.57
N LEU A 81 6.03 11.32 13.20
CA LEU A 81 5.25 12.51 12.87
C LEU A 81 5.17 13.46 14.06
N ALA A 82 4.91 12.94 15.27
CA ALA A 82 4.92 13.74 16.50
C ALA A 82 6.30 14.38 16.76
N GLN A 83 7.39 13.65 16.55
CA GLN A 83 8.76 14.16 16.73
C GLN A 83 9.15 15.23 15.71
N THR A 84 8.70 15.10 14.46
CA THR A 84 8.97 16.10 13.42
C THR A 84 8.07 17.33 13.51
N GLY A 85 6.95 17.23 14.23
CA GLY A 85 5.95 18.31 14.33
C GLY A 85 5.35 18.70 12.97
N GLY A 86 5.44 17.83 11.95
CA GLY A 86 5.06 18.16 10.57
C GLY A 86 5.94 19.23 9.91
N GLN A 87 7.12 19.51 10.46
CA GLN A 87 8.07 20.44 9.85
C GLN A 87 8.78 19.78 8.68
N GLN A 88 8.71 20.41 7.50
CA GLN A 88 9.19 19.83 6.25
C GLN A 88 10.66 19.39 6.29
N GLU A 89 11.55 20.20 6.87
CA GLU A 89 12.96 19.85 6.96
C GLU A 89 13.21 18.62 7.83
N ALA A 90 12.50 18.53 8.96
CA ALA A 90 12.55 17.37 9.86
C ALA A 90 11.97 16.11 9.20
N MET A 91 10.91 16.25 8.40
CA MET A 91 10.33 15.17 7.60
C MET A 91 11.32 14.65 6.54
N PHE A 92 11.97 15.54 5.80
CA PHE A 92 13.01 15.14 4.85
C PHE A 92 14.18 14.44 5.54
N ALA A 93 14.59 14.93 6.71
CA ALA A 93 15.61 14.27 7.53
C ALA A 93 15.17 12.88 8.00
N TYR A 94 13.89 12.70 8.34
CA TYR A 94 13.32 11.40 8.68
C TYR A 94 13.45 10.41 7.52
N HIS A 95 13.04 10.79 6.30
CA HIS A 95 13.13 9.88 5.14
C HIS A 95 14.57 9.57 4.74
N ARG A 96 15.49 10.54 4.83
CA ARG A 96 16.92 10.30 4.67
C ARG A 96 17.44 9.25 5.67
N ARG A 97 16.95 9.27 6.92
CA ARG A 97 17.31 8.24 7.91
C ARG A 97 16.70 6.88 7.60
N GLN A 98 15.47 6.81 7.10
CA GLN A 98 14.87 5.53 6.71
C GLN A 98 15.65 4.85 5.58
N LEU A 99 16.07 5.58 4.56
CA LEU A 99 16.88 5.03 3.46
C LEU A 99 18.28 4.52 3.88
N ARG A 100 18.78 4.96 5.04
CA ARG A 100 20.05 4.48 5.59
C ARG A 100 19.88 3.22 6.43
N LYS A 101 18.66 2.88 6.82
CA LYS A 101 18.40 1.58 7.44
C LYS A 101 18.52 0.55 6.33
N THR A 102 19.46 -0.37 6.48
CA THR A 102 19.50 -1.56 5.64
C THR A 102 18.18 -2.30 5.85
N HIS A 103 17.32 -2.36 4.84
CA HIS A 103 16.15 -3.24 4.83
C HIS A 103 16.64 -4.67 4.56
N GLU A 104 17.39 -5.24 5.51
CA GLU A 104 17.63 -6.67 5.52
C GLU A 104 16.31 -7.34 5.93
N PRO A 105 15.70 -8.17 5.06
CA PRO A 105 14.41 -8.74 5.39
C PRO A 105 14.58 -9.69 6.59
N ALA A 106 13.96 -9.34 7.72
CA ALA A 106 13.90 -10.23 8.88
C ALA A 106 13.38 -11.61 8.44
N PRO A 107 13.98 -12.74 8.87
CA PRO A 107 13.57 -14.07 8.43
C PRO A 107 12.08 -14.32 8.73
N VAL A 108 11.31 -14.84 7.76
CA VAL A 108 9.91 -15.18 7.99
C VAL A 108 9.93 -16.43 8.85
N THR A 109 9.52 -16.31 10.10
CA THR A 109 8.94 -17.44 10.80
C THR A 109 7.53 -17.64 10.26
N VAL A 110 7.39 -18.44 9.22
CA VAL A 110 6.07 -18.96 8.85
C VAL A 110 5.74 -20.00 9.90
N PRO A 111 4.67 -19.84 10.72
CA PRO A 111 4.29 -20.87 11.66
C PRO A 111 4.05 -22.19 10.89
N VAL A 112 4.64 -23.28 11.37
CA VAL A 112 4.48 -24.60 10.75
C VAL A 112 2.98 -24.92 10.69
N GLY A 113 2.44 -25.13 9.47
CA GLY A 113 1.01 -25.34 9.22
C GLY A 113 0.28 -24.17 8.53
N PHE A 114 0.92 -23.02 8.32
CA PHE A 114 0.36 -21.85 7.62
C PHE A 114 0.85 -21.72 6.15
N THR A 115 0.86 -22.83 5.39
CA THR A 115 1.15 -22.78 3.95
C THR A 115 -0.08 -22.31 3.16
N GLY A 116 0.06 -21.29 2.31
CA GLY A 116 -1.02 -20.70 1.50
C GLY A 116 -1.01 -19.15 1.56
N ILE A 117 -2.20 -18.53 1.45
CA ILE A 117 -2.42 -17.06 1.41
C ILE A 117 -1.68 -16.25 2.50
N TYR A 118 -1.41 -16.84 3.66
CA TYR A 118 -0.68 -16.18 4.74
C TYR A 118 0.83 -16.07 4.45
N GLY A 119 1.42 -17.09 3.84
CA GLY A 119 2.82 -17.05 3.40
C GLY A 119 3.03 -16.03 2.28
N GLU A 120 2.07 -15.93 1.34
CA GLU A 120 2.05 -14.92 0.29
C GLU A 120 1.94 -13.50 0.88
N LEU A 121 1.06 -13.28 1.86
CA LEU A 121 0.92 -11.99 2.53
C LEU A 121 2.21 -11.56 3.26
N LEU A 122 2.91 -12.50 3.91
CA LEU A 122 4.19 -12.21 4.55
C LEU A 122 5.29 -11.87 3.53
N ALA A 123 5.29 -12.54 2.37
CA ALA A 123 6.18 -12.19 1.26
C ALA A 123 5.86 -10.80 0.68
N ASP A 124 4.58 -10.50 0.45
CA ASP A 124 4.12 -9.19 -0.01
C ASP A 124 4.50 -8.09 0.97
N SER A 125 4.33 -8.32 2.28
CA SER A 125 4.67 -7.34 3.31
C SER A 125 6.17 -7.03 3.32
N ARG A 126 7.03 -7.99 2.97
CA ARG A 126 8.48 -7.75 2.79
C ARG A 126 8.79 -6.93 1.55
N ILE A 127 8.12 -7.20 0.43
CA ILE A 127 8.28 -6.39 -0.80
C ILE A 127 7.84 -4.95 -0.51
N ASN A 128 6.75 -4.80 0.25
CA ASN A 128 6.27 -3.49 0.69
C ASN A 128 7.33 -2.79 1.54
N GLU A 129 7.85 -3.43 2.59
CA GLU A 129 8.84 -2.83 3.49
C GLU A 129 10.23 -2.59 2.91
N SER A 130 10.59 -3.27 1.83
CA SER A 130 11.90 -3.09 1.19
C SER A 130 11.75 -2.19 -0.04
N SER A 131 11.62 -2.79 -1.22
CA SER A 131 11.67 -2.09 -2.50
C SER A 131 10.65 -0.94 -2.61
N ARG A 132 9.41 -1.15 -2.19
CA ARG A 132 8.35 -0.13 -2.35
C ARG A 132 8.52 1.02 -1.36
N ARG A 133 8.79 0.74 -0.08
CA ARG A 133 9.06 1.77 0.94
C ARG A 133 10.31 2.58 0.63
N ASP A 134 11.37 1.96 0.09
CA ASP A 134 12.56 2.69 -0.35
C ASP A 134 12.26 3.68 -1.47
N GLN A 135 11.42 3.30 -2.44
CA GLN A 135 10.98 4.20 -3.50
C GLN A 135 10.15 5.37 -2.94
N ILE A 136 9.23 5.08 -2.02
CA ILE A 136 8.43 6.11 -1.33
C ILE A 136 9.32 7.08 -0.58
N HIS A 137 10.26 6.59 0.24
CA HIS A 137 11.16 7.44 1.02
C HIS A 137 12.07 8.28 0.12
N ARG A 138 12.47 7.77 -1.06
CA ARG A 138 13.19 8.55 -2.07
C ARG A 138 12.38 9.73 -2.61
N ILE A 139 11.07 9.53 -2.84
CA ILE A 139 10.18 10.63 -3.28
C ILE A 139 9.99 11.64 -2.14
N LEU A 140 9.66 11.16 -0.94
CA LEU A 140 9.31 12.00 0.20
C LEU A 140 10.49 12.79 0.78
N GLN A 141 11.74 12.33 0.59
CA GLN A 141 12.92 13.15 0.94
C GLN A 141 13.21 14.26 -0.06
N ALA A 142 12.73 14.13 -1.30
CA ALA A 142 13.09 14.99 -2.41
C ALA A 142 12.11 16.16 -2.58
N ARG A 143 10.82 15.91 -2.35
CA ARG A 143 9.77 16.92 -2.51
C ARG A 143 8.60 16.71 -1.56
N PRO A 144 7.92 17.79 -1.15
CA PRO A 144 6.63 17.66 -0.47
C PRO A 144 5.57 17.16 -1.47
N VAL A 145 4.65 16.31 -1.02
CA VAL A 145 3.55 15.78 -1.85
C VAL A 145 2.24 15.75 -1.07
N THR A 146 1.12 15.91 -1.77
CA THR A 146 -0.22 15.56 -1.31
C THR A 146 -0.64 14.20 -1.87
N PRO A 147 -1.65 13.52 -1.29
CA PRO A 147 -2.17 12.27 -1.85
C PRO A 147 -2.52 12.40 -3.34
N GLU A 148 -3.19 13.49 -3.74
CA GLU A 148 -3.57 13.75 -5.12
C GLU A 148 -2.36 13.88 -6.06
N SER A 149 -1.31 14.56 -5.62
CA SER A 149 -0.14 14.86 -6.44
C SER A 149 0.76 13.65 -6.71
N ILE A 150 0.78 12.65 -5.81
CA ILE A 150 1.60 11.44 -5.94
C ILE A 150 0.80 10.24 -6.43
N LYS A 151 -0.54 10.29 -6.38
CA LYS A 151 -1.44 9.16 -6.65
C LYS A 151 -1.09 8.38 -7.92
N ILE A 152 -0.92 9.05 -9.07
CA ILE A 152 -0.63 8.36 -10.34
C ILE A 152 0.75 7.69 -10.29
N GLU A 153 1.78 8.42 -9.85
CA GLU A 153 3.15 7.90 -9.70
C GLU A 153 3.19 6.71 -8.74
N LEU A 154 2.53 6.80 -7.57
CA LEU A 154 2.48 5.71 -6.61
C LEU A 154 1.83 4.46 -7.18
N TYR A 155 0.67 4.60 -7.82
CA TYR A 155 -0.08 3.44 -8.31
C TYR A 155 0.59 2.79 -9.51
N ARG A 156 1.13 3.58 -10.44
CA ARG A 156 1.81 3.06 -11.64
C ARG A 156 3.20 2.53 -11.31
N ASP A 157 4.03 3.34 -10.67
CA ASP A 157 5.47 3.10 -10.61
C ASP A 157 5.88 2.25 -9.39
N ILE A 158 5.12 2.31 -8.29
CA ILE A 158 5.44 1.59 -7.05
C ILE A 158 4.54 0.38 -6.81
N LEU A 159 3.23 0.54 -7.02
CA LEU A 159 2.25 -0.55 -6.82
C LEU A 159 2.05 -1.41 -8.07
N HIS A 160 2.55 -0.98 -9.22
CA HIS A 160 2.36 -1.65 -10.52
C HIS A 160 0.88 -1.92 -10.84
N ALA A 161 0.01 -0.99 -10.46
CA ALA A 161 -1.41 -0.98 -10.76
C ALA A 161 -1.79 0.38 -11.32
N ASP A 162 -1.38 0.63 -12.57
CA ASP A 162 -1.67 1.88 -13.24
C ASP A 162 -3.18 2.14 -13.29
N ILE A 163 -3.63 3.10 -12.49
CA ILE A 163 -5.05 3.46 -12.40
C ILE A 163 -5.53 4.19 -13.65
N THR A 164 -4.62 4.67 -14.49
CA THR A 164 -4.91 5.33 -15.77
C THR A 164 -4.97 4.35 -16.94
N ASP A 165 -4.47 3.11 -16.75
CA ASP A 165 -4.58 2.06 -17.76
C ASP A 165 -6.02 1.52 -17.81
N PRO A 166 -6.74 1.72 -18.94
CA PRO A 166 -8.09 1.20 -19.10
C PRO A 166 -8.14 -0.33 -19.20
N TYR A 167 -7.02 -0.98 -19.54
CA TYR A 167 -6.93 -2.42 -19.73
C TYR A 167 -6.26 -3.16 -18.58
N LEU A 168 -5.78 -2.46 -17.54
CA LEU A 168 -5.20 -3.09 -16.33
C LEU A 168 -4.03 -4.03 -16.61
N GLY A 169 -3.18 -3.69 -17.57
CA GLY A 169 -2.06 -4.50 -18.02
C GLY A 169 -2.47 -5.71 -18.86
N VAL A 170 -3.76 -5.86 -19.20
CA VAL A 170 -4.23 -6.84 -20.16
C VAL A 170 -3.98 -6.30 -21.56
N ASP A 171 -3.22 -7.03 -22.38
CA ASP A 171 -2.92 -6.58 -23.73
C ASP A 171 -4.22 -6.40 -24.54
N LYS A 172 -4.25 -5.37 -25.39
CA LYS A 172 -5.41 -5.02 -26.21
C LYS A 172 -5.79 -6.14 -27.20
N GLU A 173 -4.86 -7.07 -27.43
CA GLU A 173 -4.94 -8.21 -28.34
C GLU A 173 -5.49 -9.51 -27.72
N ILE A 174 -6.13 -9.48 -26.55
CA ILE A 174 -7.01 -10.60 -26.16
C ILE A 174 -8.30 -10.56 -27.01
N SER A 175 -8.14 -10.78 -28.31
CA SER A 175 -9.19 -11.11 -29.25
C SER A 175 -9.22 -12.63 -29.40
N TYR A 176 -10.17 -13.30 -28.76
CA TYR A 176 -10.53 -14.65 -29.17
C TYR A 176 -11.56 -14.52 -30.29
N SER A 177 -11.12 -14.84 -31.51
CA SER A 177 -11.99 -15.16 -32.64
C SER A 177 -12.83 -16.38 -32.28
N PHE A 178 -14.13 -16.30 -32.54
CA PHE A 178 -14.99 -17.47 -32.73
C PHE A 178 -14.96 -17.86 -34.20
#